data_AF-A0A8B9L0E5-F1
#
_entry.id   AF-A0A8B9L0E5-F1
#
_cell.length_a   1.000
_cell.length_b   1.000
_cell.length_c   1.000
_cell.angle_alpha   90.00
_cell.angle_beta   90.00
_cell.angle_gamma   90.00
#
_symmetry.space_group_name_H-M   'P 1'
#
loop_
_entity.id
_entity.type
_entity.pdbx_description
1 polymer ?
#
loop_
_entity_poly.entity_id
_entity_poly.type
_entity_poly.pdbx_seq_one_letter_code
_entity_poly.pdbx_strand_id
1 'polypeptide(L)' 'VRRDPSPPSLSRLSLGDGQSDADRLASKFEEGQDVLARWSDGLFYLATIAKVSTD' A
#
# COMPACT_ATOMS: atom_id res chain seq x y z
N VAL A 1 27.98 9.10 30.40
CA VAL A 1 27.01 8.18 29.75
C VAL A 1 25.73 8.95 29.49
N ARG A 2 25.48 9.36 28.24
CA ARG A 2 24.15 9.77 27.76
C ARG A 2 23.96 9.08 26.42
N ARG A 3 23.07 8.09 26.37
CA ARG A 3 22.65 7.41 25.15
C ARG A 3 21.39 8.12 24.69
N ASP A 4 21.49 8.83 23.57
CA ASP A 4 20.32 9.28 22.84
C ASP A 4 19.78 8.07 22.05
N PRO A 5 18.51 7.67 22.21
CA PRO A 5 17.94 6.59 21.43
C PRO A 5 17.64 7.09 20.02
N SER A 6 18.49 6.69 19.06
CA SER A 6 18.22 6.87 17.63
C SER A 6 16.83 6.34 17.29
N PRO A 7 16.02 7.05 16.47
CA PRO A 7 14.73 6.55 16.05
C PRO A 7 14.90 5.22 15.30
N PRO A 8 13.94 4.28 15.40
CA PRO A 8 14.04 3.02 14.68
C PRO A 8 14.10 3.32 13.19
N SER A 9 15.26 3.03 12.60
CA SER A 9 15.45 3.07 11.16
C SER A 9 14.46 2.09 10.55
N LEU A 10 13.53 2.60 9.73
CA LEU A 10 12.61 1.80 8.92
C LEU A 10 13.44 1.12 7.82
N SER A 11 14.26 0.16 8.22
CA SER A 11 15.08 -0.65 7.33
C SER A 11 14.14 -1.45 6.44
N ARG A 12 13.96 -0.94 5.22
CA ARG A 12 13.44 -1.58 4.00
C ARG A 12 12.45 -2.71 4.30
N LEU A 13 11.16 -2.40 4.18
CA LEU A 13 10.17 -3.40 3.80
C LEU A 13 10.71 -4.10 2.56
N SER A 14 11.21 -5.32 2.73
CA SER A 14 11.67 -6.14 1.61
C SER A 14 10.42 -6.40 0.78
N LEU A 15 10.29 -5.66 -0.33
CA LEU A 15 9.28 -5.90 -1.35
C LEU A 15 9.57 -7.31 -1.90
N GLY A 16 8.88 -8.31 -1.35
CA GLY A 16 8.96 -9.68 -1.84
C GLY A 16 8.60 -9.71 -3.31
N ASP A 17 9.25 -10.63 -4.03
CA ASP A 17 9.08 -10.92 -5.45
C ASP A 17 7.60 -10.83 -5.92
N GLY A 18 7.24 -9.70 -6.53
CA GLY A 18 6.92 -9.56 -7.96
C GLY A 18 5.97 -10.55 -8.67
N GLN A 19 5.25 -11.46 -8.00
CA GLN A 19 4.29 -12.33 -8.67
C GLN A 19 3.12 -12.72 -7.75
N SER A 20 1.93 -12.22 -8.10
CA SER A 20 0.59 -12.61 -7.59
C SER A 20 0.11 -12.10 -6.21
N ASP A 21 0.60 -10.96 -5.73
CA ASP A 21 -0.18 -10.20 -4.73
C ASP A 21 -1.37 -9.48 -5.39
N ALA A 22 -1.27 -9.03 -6.64
CA ALA A 22 -2.37 -8.35 -7.32
C ALA A 22 -3.62 -9.24 -7.47
N ASP A 23 -3.48 -10.48 -7.95
CA ASP A 23 -4.62 -11.42 -8.07
C ASP A 23 -5.20 -11.87 -6.71
N ARG A 24 -4.35 -12.06 -5.71
CA ARG A 24 -4.78 -12.39 -4.33
C ARG A 24 -5.47 -11.23 -3.63
N LEU A 25 -5.11 -10.00 -3.98
CA LEU A 25 -5.67 -8.78 -3.41
C LEU A 25 -6.89 -8.28 -4.19
N ALA A 26 -7.01 -8.57 -5.49
CA ALA A 26 -8.17 -8.15 -6.29
C ALA A 26 -9.48 -8.76 -5.80
N SER A 27 -9.45 -10.00 -5.28
CA SER A 27 -10.61 -10.60 -4.60
C SER A 27 -10.97 -9.94 -3.26
N LYS A 28 -10.18 -8.98 -2.77
CA LYS A 28 -10.41 -8.31 -1.47
C LYS A 28 -11.09 -6.94 -1.59
N PHE A 29 -11.33 -6.47 -2.81
CA PHE A 29 -11.86 -5.15 -3.07
C PHE A 29 -13.19 -5.25 -3.81
N GLU A 30 -14.15 -4.42 -3.40
CA GLU A 30 -15.49 -4.36 -3.99
C GLU A 30 -15.72 -3.02 -4.68
N GLU A 31 -16.50 -3.02 -5.77
CA GLU A 31 -16.97 -1.78 -6.40
C GLU A 31 -17.81 -0.98 -5.41
N GLY A 32 -17.56 0.33 -5.33
CA GLY A 32 -18.19 1.20 -4.34
C GLY A 32 -17.49 1.26 -2.99
N GLN A 33 -16.42 0.48 -2.76
CA GLN A 33 -15.64 0.58 -1.53
C GLN A 33 -14.77 1.83 -1.51
N ASP A 34 -14.77 2.55 -0.38
CA ASP A 34 -13.87 3.68 -0.15
C ASP A 34 -12.48 3.19 0.31
N VAL A 35 -11.45 3.68 -0.35
CA VAL A 35 -10.04 3.33 -0.14
C VAL A 35 -9.14 4.56 -0.18
N LEU A 36 -7.92 4.42 0.33
CA LEU A 36 -6.88 5.44 0.19
C LEU A 36 -5.99 5.10 -1.01
N ALA A 37 -6.12 5.86 -2.10
CA ALA A 37 -5.33 5.73 -3.31
C ALA A 37 -4.10 6.64 -3.27
N ARG A 38 -2.94 6.12 -3.68
CA ARG A 38 -1.72 6.93 -3.80
C ARG A 38 -1.69 7.67 -5.13
N TRP A 39 -1.52 8.98 -5.10
CA TRP A 39 -1.36 9.79 -6.32
C TRP A 39 0.12 10.00 -6.68
N SER A 40 0.37 10.59 -7.86
CA SER A 40 1.72 10.83 -8.39
C SER A 40 2.59 11.75 -7.53
N ASP A 41 1.99 12.50 -6.61
CA ASP A 41 2.68 13.32 -5.61
C ASP A 41 3.17 12.53 -4.39
N GLY A 42 2.82 11.24 -4.31
CA GLY A 42 3.16 10.36 -3.19
C GLY A 42 2.22 10.45 -1.99
N LEU A 43 1.18 11.29 -2.04
CA LEU A 43 0.16 11.40 -1.00
C LEU A 43 -1.00 10.43 -1.25
N PHE A 44 -1.73 10.12 -0.19
CA PHE A 44 -2.90 9.25 -0.23
C PHE A 44 -4.18 10.08 -0.18
N TYR A 45 -5.12 9.71 -1.04
CA TYR A 45 -6.40 10.38 -1.21
C TYR A 45 -7.55 9.39 -1.07
N LEU A 46 -8.63 9.83 -0.43
CA LEU A 46 -9.87 9.07 -0.38
C LEU A 46 -10.43 8.92 -1.80
N ALA A 47 -10.70 7.69 -2.21
CA ALA A 47 -11.24 7.35 -3.51
C ALA A 47 -12.20 6.17 -3.38
N THR A 48 -13.22 6.13 -4.23
CA THR A 48 -14.15 5.01 -4.31
C THR A 48 -13.76 4.11 -5.48
N ILE A 49 -13.71 2.80 -5.25
CA ILE A 49 -13.36 1.82 -6.30
C ILE A 49 -14.47 1.81 -7.35
N ALA A 50 -14.16 2.25 -8.56
CA ALA A 50 -15.10 2.24 -9.68
C ALA A 50 -15.15 0.88 -10.38
N LYS A 51 -14.03 0.16 -10.43
CA LYS A 51 -13.90 -1.15 -11.08
C LYS A 51 -12.64 -1.85 -10.59
N VAL A 52 -12.72 -3.17 -10.45
CA VAL A 52 -11.56 -4.03 -10.14
C VAL A 52 -11.19 -4.81 -11.39
N SER A 53 -9.91 -4.78 -11.78
CA SER A 53 -9.38 -5.54 -12.93
C SER A 53 -8.24 -6.44 -12.46
N THR A 54 -8.31 -7.72 -12.83
CA THR A 54 -7.32 -8.78 -12.60
C THR A 54 -6.65 -9.12 -13.94
N ASP A 55 -5.79 -8.23 -14.43
CA ASP A 55 -4.98 -8.47 -15.63
C ASP A 55 -3.56 -8.88 -15.23
#